data_AF-K0S5C0-F1
#
_entry.id   AF-K0S5C0-F1
#
_cell.length_a   1.000
_cell.length_b   1.000
_cell.length_c   1.000
_cell.angle_alpha   90.00
_cell.angle_beta   90.00
_cell.angle_gamma   90.00
#
_symmetry.space_group_name_H-M   'P 1'
#
loop_
_entity.id
_entity.type
_entity.pdbx_description
1 polymer ?
#
loop_
_entity_poly.entity_id
_entity_poly.type
_entity_poly.pdbx_seq_one_letter_code
_entity_poly.pdbx_strand_id
1 'polypeptide(L)'
;MLNFVFSPNVLLGFILGSSVIILYFLRLVKPEVARDEDIFFATIGLLYSGILVIHGWRLDPILFVYASAIDLDEATRTVTVDSSGKTTVLTPEQVKRGKRLYNATCGACHTGGITKTNPNVGLDPEALSLATPRRDNIEALVDYLKNPTTYDGLESIAEIHPSIKSADIYPRMRSLTDEDLYSIAGHIMLQPKIVERKNRGGG
;
A
#
# COMPACT_ATOMS: atom_id res chain seq x y z
N MET A 1 28.98 -6.32 -14.13
CA MET A 1 28.54 -7.60 -14.72
C MET A 1 27.02 -7.54 -14.88
N LEU A 2 26.50 -7.56 -16.11
CA LEU A 2 25.06 -7.64 -16.36
C LEU A 2 24.62 -9.08 -16.11
N ASN A 3 23.91 -9.33 -15.01
CA ASN A 3 23.28 -10.63 -14.75
C ASN A 3 22.10 -10.80 -15.71
N PHE A 4 22.34 -11.45 -16.86
CA PHE A 4 21.26 -11.91 -17.73
C PHE A 4 20.55 -13.08 -17.05
N VAL A 5 19.47 -12.77 -16.34
CA VAL A 5 18.56 -13.80 -15.82
C VAL A 5 17.73 -14.30 -16.99
N PHE A 6 17.92 -15.57 -17.37
CA PHE A 6 17.15 -16.24 -18.42
C PHE A 6 15.72 -16.50 -17.92
N SER A 7 14.88 -15.48 -18.04
CA SER A 7 13.46 -15.53 -17.68
C SER A 7 12.63 -15.93 -18.92
N PRO A 8 11.50 -16.65 -18.78
CA PRO A 8 10.59 -16.95 -19.89
C PRO A 8 10.20 -15.72 -20.73
N ASN A 9 10.23 -14.53 -20.13
CA ASN A 9 9.86 -13.26 -20.75
C ASN A 9 10.91 -12.78 -21.73
N VAL A 10 12.19 -13.06 -21.45
CA VAL A 10 13.30 -12.75 -22.34
C VAL A 10 13.20 -13.63 -23.58
N LEU A 11 12.88 -14.91 -23.41
CA LEU A 11 12.61 -15.82 -24.52
C LEU A 11 11.40 -15.38 -25.35
N LEU A 12 10.29 -15.03 -24.69
CA LEU A 12 9.08 -14.51 -25.36
C LEU A 12 9.36 -13.20 -26.12
N GLY A 13 10.13 -12.30 -25.52
CA GLY A 13 10.59 -11.06 -26.14
C GLY A 13 11.38 -11.34 -27.43
N PHE A 14 12.38 -12.23 -27.38
CA PHE A 14 13.14 -12.60 -28.59
C PHE A 14 12.27 -13.29 -29.67
N ILE A 15 11.34 -14.16 -29.28
CA ILE A 15 10.41 -14.80 -30.21
C ILE A 15 9.53 -13.75 -30.89
N LEU A 16 8.96 -12.83 -30.12
CA LEU A 16 8.13 -11.75 -30.66
C LEU A 16 8.95 -10.81 -31.55
N GLY A 17 10.11 -10.36 -31.10
CA GLY A 17 11.01 -9.49 -31.86
C GLY A 17 11.44 -10.11 -33.17
N SER A 18 11.86 -11.38 -33.17
CA SER A 18 12.23 -12.10 -34.39
C SER A 18 11.07 -12.26 -35.36
N SER A 19 9.88 -12.62 -34.87
CA SER A 19 8.66 -12.74 -35.68
C SER A 19 8.31 -11.42 -36.36
N VAL A 20 8.41 -10.31 -35.64
CA VAL A 20 8.14 -8.97 -36.16
C VAL A 20 9.19 -8.50 -37.16
N ILE A 21 10.47 -8.82 -36.93
CA ILE A 21 11.55 -8.53 -37.90
C ILE A 21 11.32 -9.30 -39.19
N ILE A 22 10.85 -10.55 -39.12
CA ILE A 22 10.49 -11.35 -40.30
C ILE A 22 9.32 -10.71 -41.06
N LEU A 23 8.28 -10.23 -40.35
CA LEU A 23 7.17 -9.49 -40.97
C LEU A 23 7.66 -8.21 -41.67
N TYR A 24 8.58 -7.47 -41.04
CA TYR A 24 9.20 -6.30 -41.68
C TYR A 24 10.04 -6.69 -42.90
N PHE A 25 10.76 -7.81 -42.84
CA PHE A 25 11.58 -8.30 -43.94
C PHE A 25 10.75 -8.75 -45.15
N LEU A 26 9.54 -9.31 -44.94
CA LEU A 26 8.61 -9.65 -46.02
C LEU A 26 8.27 -8.44 -46.90
N ARG A 27 8.29 -7.23 -46.34
CA ARG A 27 8.12 -5.98 -47.11
C ARG A 27 9.24 -5.73 -48.12
N LEU A 28 10.47 -6.07 -47.78
CA LEU A 28 11.63 -5.86 -48.65
C LEU A 28 11.65 -6.86 -49.82
N VAL A 29 11.14 -8.07 -49.59
CA VAL A 29 11.16 -9.17 -50.58
C VAL A 29 9.88 -9.22 -51.41
N LYS A 30 8.72 -8.91 -50.81
CA LYS A 30 7.39 -8.97 -51.45
C LYS A 30 6.54 -7.75 -51.10
N PRO A 31 6.84 -6.57 -51.68
CA PRO A 31 6.12 -5.34 -51.38
C PRO A 31 4.63 -5.40 -51.77
N GLU A 32 4.26 -6.27 -52.71
CA GLU A 32 2.88 -6.46 -53.17
C GLU A 32 1.95 -7.09 -52.11
N VAL A 33 2.52 -7.76 -51.10
CA VAL A 33 1.78 -8.44 -50.03
C VAL A 33 1.70 -7.57 -48.76
N ALA A 34 2.64 -6.64 -48.58
CA ALA A 34 2.76 -5.84 -47.37
C ALA A 34 1.69 -4.74 -47.32
N ARG A 35 0.95 -4.65 -46.21
CA ARG A 35 -0.01 -3.59 -45.94
C ARG A 35 0.58 -2.56 -44.99
N ASP A 36 0.04 -1.34 -45.01
CA ASP A 36 0.47 -0.27 -44.10
C ASP A 36 0.20 -0.62 -42.62
N GLU A 37 -0.83 -1.43 -42.36
CA GLU A 37 -1.13 -1.99 -41.04
C GLU A 37 0.04 -2.83 -40.48
N ASP A 38 0.76 -3.56 -41.34
CA ASP A 38 1.89 -4.42 -40.92
C ASP A 38 3.05 -3.58 -40.36
N ILE A 39 3.21 -2.34 -40.82
CA ILE A 39 4.21 -1.39 -40.32
C ILE A 39 3.86 -0.92 -38.92
N PHE A 40 2.58 -0.60 -38.70
CA PHE A 40 2.07 -0.20 -37.40
C PHE A 40 2.27 -1.34 -36.38
N PHE A 41 1.91 -2.57 -36.74
CA PHE A 41 2.13 -3.72 -35.88
C PHE A 41 3.61 -4.03 -35.66
N ALA A 42 4.47 -3.84 -36.67
CA ALA A 42 5.89 -4.10 -36.51
C ALA A 42 6.60 -3.11 -35.58
N THR A 43 6.25 -1.83 -35.66
CA THR A 43 6.83 -0.79 -34.80
C THR A 43 6.39 -0.97 -33.33
N ILE A 44 5.11 -1.24 -33.09
CA ILE A 44 4.59 -1.52 -31.75
C ILE A 44 5.15 -2.85 -31.21
N GLY A 45 5.22 -3.88 -32.04
CA GLY A 45 5.74 -5.19 -31.67
C GLY A 45 7.23 -5.17 -31.28
N LEU A 46 8.06 -4.39 -31.99
CA LEU A 46 9.46 -4.18 -31.64
C LEU A 46 9.62 -3.41 -30.31
N LEU A 47 8.80 -2.37 -30.10
CA LEU A 47 8.78 -1.62 -28.85
C LEU A 47 8.40 -2.54 -27.68
N TYR A 48 7.36 -3.36 -27.83
CA TYR A 48 6.89 -4.29 -26.80
C TYR A 48 7.90 -5.40 -26.51
N SER A 49 8.54 -5.95 -27.55
CA SER A 49 9.67 -6.89 -27.41
C SER A 49 10.80 -6.30 -26.56
N GLY A 50 11.19 -5.05 -26.81
CA GLY A 50 12.22 -4.36 -26.02
C GLY A 50 11.83 -4.19 -24.56
N ILE A 51 10.58 -3.81 -24.30
CA ILE A 51 10.04 -3.66 -22.94
C ILE A 51 10.06 -5.00 -22.19
N LEU A 52 9.63 -6.10 -22.82
CA LEU A 52 9.64 -7.43 -22.22
C LEU A 52 11.04 -7.92 -21.86
N VAL A 53 12.04 -7.65 -22.70
CA VAL A 53 13.43 -8.05 -22.44
C VAL A 53 14.08 -7.24 -21.32
N ILE A 54 13.83 -5.92 -21.27
CA ILE A 54 14.48 -5.00 -20.30
C ILE A 54 13.75 -5.00 -18.95
N HIS A 55 12.42 -4.97 -18.97
CA HIS A 55 11.59 -4.75 -17.78
C HIS A 55 10.76 -5.97 -17.37
N GLY A 56 10.65 -7.02 -18.21
CA GLY A 56 9.81 -8.19 -17.94
C GLY A 56 8.33 -7.82 -17.76
N TRP A 57 7.59 -8.61 -16.97
CA TRP A 57 6.19 -8.33 -16.61
C TRP A 57 6.02 -7.12 -15.68
N ARG A 58 7.11 -6.45 -15.27
CA ARG A 58 7.04 -5.35 -14.30
C ARG A 58 6.25 -4.14 -14.82
N LEU A 59 6.12 -4.01 -16.15
CA LEU A 59 5.34 -2.96 -16.81
C LEU A 59 4.07 -3.48 -17.48
N ASP A 60 3.59 -4.69 -17.12
CA ASP A 60 2.34 -5.20 -17.65
C ASP A 60 1.15 -4.34 -17.15
N PRO A 61 0.45 -3.61 -18.03
CA PRO A 61 -0.71 -2.81 -17.66
C PRO A 61 -1.83 -3.65 -17.05
N ILE A 62 -1.93 -4.93 -17.44
CA ILE A 62 -2.93 -5.87 -16.92
C ILE A 62 -2.63 -6.15 -15.44
N LEU A 63 -1.42 -6.57 -15.08
CA LEU A 63 -1.06 -6.80 -13.68
C LEU A 63 -1.19 -5.54 -12.81
N PHE A 64 -0.94 -4.35 -13.35
CA PHE A 64 -1.15 -3.10 -12.61
C PHE A 64 -2.63 -2.87 -12.25
N VAL A 65 -3.55 -3.21 -13.16
CA VAL A 65 -5.00 -3.13 -12.91
C VAL A 65 -5.47 -4.25 -11.97
N TYR A 66 -5.00 -5.49 -12.17
CA TYR A 66 -5.35 -6.63 -11.29
C TYR A 66 -4.80 -6.50 -9.86
N ALA A 67 -3.60 -5.94 -9.69
CA ALA A 67 -3.02 -5.68 -8.36
C ALA A 67 -3.80 -4.62 -7.56
N SER A 68 -4.58 -3.78 -8.25
CA SER A 68 -5.46 -2.80 -7.63
C SER A 68 -6.79 -3.41 -7.16
N ALA A 69 -7.07 -4.68 -7.47
CA ALA A 69 -8.39 -5.31 -7.33
C ALA A 69 -8.45 -6.47 -6.33
N ILE A 70 -7.42 -6.70 -5.49
CA ILE A 70 -7.63 -7.47 -4.26
C ILE A 70 -8.22 -6.52 -3.23
N ASP A 71 -9.53 -6.31 -3.33
CA ASP A 71 -10.27 -5.66 -2.26
C ASP A 71 -10.13 -6.51 -1.00
N LEU A 72 -9.82 -5.84 0.11
CA LEU A 72 -9.84 -6.48 1.42
C LEU A 72 -11.27 -6.94 1.70
N ASP A 73 -11.43 -8.22 2.03
CA ASP A 73 -12.73 -8.77 2.43
C ASP A 73 -13.28 -8.03 3.66
N GLU A 74 -14.60 -8.10 3.86
CA GLU A 74 -15.27 -7.43 4.98
C GLU A 74 -14.76 -7.92 6.34
N ALA A 75 -14.40 -9.20 6.45
CA ALA A 75 -13.86 -9.77 7.68
C ALA A 75 -12.54 -9.09 8.09
N THR A 76 -11.65 -8.85 7.13
CA THR A 76 -10.40 -8.13 7.37
C THR A 76 -10.68 -6.66 7.70
N ARG A 77 -11.63 -6.01 7.01
CA ARG A 77 -12.02 -4.61 7.24
C ARG A 77 -12.85 -4.37 8.51
N THR A 78 -13.28 -5.43 9.18
CA THR A 78 -14.02 -5.32 10.44
C THR A 78 -13.08 -4.97 11.58
N VAL A 79 -13.37 -3.91 12.33
CA VAL A 79 -12.54 -3.41 13.45
C VAL A 79 -13.41 -3.06 14.66
N THR A 80 -12.82 -3.10 15.86
CA THR A 80 -13.50 -2.77 17.12
C THR A 80 -13.60 -1.25 17.28
N VAL A 81 -14.81 -0.77 17.57
CA VAL A 81 -15.13 0.66 17.71
C VAL A 81 -14.90 1.15 19.12
N ASP A 82 -15.40 0.40 20.12
CA ASP A 82 -15.43 0.81 21.52
C ASP A 82 -15.03 -0.34 22.47
N SER A 83 -14.96 -0.05 23.77
CA SER A 83 -14.61 -1.03 24.81
C SER A 83 -15.72 -2.04 25.11
N SER A 84 -16.93 -1.88 24.56
CA SER A 84 -18.03 -2.84 24.71
C SER A 84 -17.92 -4.03 23.76
N GLY A 85 -16.98 -3.95 22.80
CA GLY A 85 -16.80 -4.96 21.75
C GLY A 85 -17.63 -4.70 20.50
N LYS A 86 -18.25 -3.51 20.37
CA LYS A 86 -18.94 -3.10 19.15
C LYS A 86 -17.95 -3.07 17.99
N THR A 87 -18.34 -3.60 16.83
CA THR A 87 -17.51 -3.61 15.63
C THR A 87 -18.14 -2.81 14.50
N THR A 88 -17.32 -2.41 13.54
CA THR A 88 -17.72 -1.75 12.29
C THR A 88 -16.89 -2.26 11.13
N VAL A 89 -17.43 -2.18 9.91
CA VAL A 89 -16.71 -2.52 8.69
C VAL A 89 -16.23 -1.24 8.03
N LEU A 90 -14.92 -1.05 7.92
CA LEU A 90 -14.35 0.12 7.25
C LEU A 90 -14.64 0.06 5.74
N THR A 91 -15.03 1.17 5.12
CA THR A 91 -15.19 1.23 3.66
C THR A 91 -13.81 1.19 2.95
N PRO A 92 -13.72 0.74 1.69
CA PRO A 92 -12.46 0.78 0.94
C PRO A 92 -11.83 2.18 0.89
N GLU A 93 -12.66 3.23 0.81
CA GLU A 93 -12.25 4.63 0.84
C GLU A 93 -11.63 4.99 2.19
N GLN A 94 -12.24 4.57 3.31
CA GLN A 94 -11.69 4.78 4.64
C GLN A 94 -10.35 4.06 4.82
N VAL A 95 -10.22 2.83 4.31
CA VAL A 95 -8.95 2.09 4.34
C VAL A 95 -7.86 2.81 3.55
N LYS A 96 -8.17 3.26 2.33
CA LYS A 96 -7.23 3.98 1.46
C LYS A 96 -6.85 5.34 2.06
N ARG A 97 -7.83 6.07 2.59
CA ARG A 97 -7.65 7.37 3.25
C ARG A 97 -6.78 7.23 4.50
N GLY A 98 -7.10 6.27 5.37
CA GLY A 98 -6.35 5.97 6.58
C GLY A 98 -4.89 5.65 6.31
N LYS A 99 -4.61 4.76 5.34
CA LYS A 99 -3.23 4.43 4.93
C LYS A 99 -2.46 5.66 4.44
N ARG A 100 -3.08 6.49 3.61
CA ARG A 100 -2.44 7.70 3.06
C ARG A 100 -2.10 8.69 4.18
N LEU A 101 -3.05 8.97 5.06
CA LEU A 101 -2.89 9.91 6.17
C LEU A 101 -1.87 9.39 7.20
N TYR A 102 -1.96 8.11 7.56
CA TYR A 102 -1.01 7.48 8.47
C TYR A 102 0.42 7.57 7.94
N ASN A 103 0.66 7.24 6.67
CA ASN A 103 1.99 7.33 6.08
C ASN A 103 2.53 8.76 6.04
N ALA A 104 1.67 9.76 5.79
CA ALA A 104 2.06 11.17 5.74
C ALA A 104 2.33 11.76 7.13
N THR A 105 1.57 11.35 8.15
CA THR A 105 1.58 11.98 9.47
C THR A 105 2.34 11.16 10.50
N CYS A 106 2.12 9.84 10.55
CA CYS A 106 2.60 8.93 11.59
C CYS A 106 3.79 8.08 11.12
N GLY A 107 3.92 7.87 9.80
CA GLY A 107 4.82 6.91 9.18
C GLY A 107 6.31 7.16 9.42
N ALA A 108 6.72 8.37 9.81
CA ALA A 108 8.11 8.67 10.14
C ALA A 108 8.60 7.89 11.36
N CYS A 109 7.74 7.71 12.38
CA CYS A 109 8.08 7.04 13.63
C CYS A 109 7.45 5.66 13.76
N HIS A 110 6.29 5.44 13.12
CA HIS A 110 5.50 4.21 13.28
C HIS A 110 5.43 3.33 12.02
N THR A 111 6.50 3.32 11.22
CA THR A 111 6.55 2.48 10.01
C THR A 111 6.40 1.01 10.37
N GLY A 112 5.39 0.32 9.84
CA GLY A 112 5.19 -1.11 10.12
C GLY A 112 4.77 -1.44 11.55
N GLY A 113 4.28 -0.46 12.33
CA GLY A 113 3.74 -0.67 13.67
C GLY A 113 4.74 -0.60 14.82
N ILE A 114 6.01 -0.26 14.56
CA ILE A 114 6.99 0.00 15.63
C ILE A 114 6.82 1.41 16.22
N THR A 115 7.63 1.77 17.21
CA THR A 115 7.83 3.16 17.64
C THR A 115 9.32 3.44 17.74
N LYS A 116 9.87 4.19 16.79
CA LYS A 116 11.34 4.40 16.68
C LYS A 116 11.97 5.03 17.92
N THR A 117 11.27 5.96 18.58
CA THR A 117 11.77 6.68 19.75
C THR A 117 11.59 5.91 21.06
N ASN A 118 10.76 4.87 21.07
CA ASN A 118 10.53 4.01 22.22
C ASN A 118 10.19 2.58 21.74
N PRO A 119 11.22 1.73 21.53
CA PRO A 119 11.02 0.37 21.02
C PRO A 119 10.19 -0.55 21.93
N ASN A 120 9.95 -0.17 23.19
CA ASN A 120 9.16 -0.95 24.14
C ASN A 120 7.64 -0.79 23.95
N VAL A 121 7.19 0.19 23.14
CA VAL A 121 5.76 0.48 22.96
C VAL A 121 5.42 0.45 21.47
N GLY A 122 4.85 -0.67 21.01
CA GLY A 122 4.41 -0.85 19.62
C GLY A 122 2.95 -0.43 19.38
N LEU A 123 2.52 -0.58 18.12
CA LEU A 123 1.11 -0.48 17.70
C LEU A 123 0.51 -1.86 17.40
N ASP A 124 1.13 -2.93 17.91
CA ASP A 124 0.58 -4.26 17.86
C ASP A 124 -0.64 -4.39 18.81
N PRO A 125 -1.57 -5.32 18.55
CA PRO A 125 -2.79 -5.45 19.32
C PRO A 125 -2.55 -5.69 20.82
N GLU A 126 -1.49 -6.43 21.17
CA GLU A 126 -1.16 -6.74 22.56
C GLU A 126 -0.73 -5.48 23.31
N ALA A 127 0.22 -4.72 22.76
CA ALA A 127 0.67 -3.46 23.34
C ALA A 127 -0.47 -2.45 23.51
N LEU A 128 -1.35 -2.33 22.52
CA LEU A 128 -2.52 -1.45 22.59
C LEU A 128 -3.54 -1.90 23.64
N SER A 129 -3.74 -3.22 23.80
CA SER A 129 -4.68 -3.78 24.77
C SER A 129 -4.21 -3.66 26.22
N LEU A 130 -2.91 -3.51 26.45
CA LEU A 130 -2.29 -3.40 27.77
C LEU A 130 -2.01 -1.94 28.20
N ALA A 131 -2.22 -0.97 27.30
CA ALA A 131 -2.14 0.45 27.63
C ALA A 131 -3.25 0.85 28.63
N THR A 132 -3.02 1.94 29.37
CA THR A 132 -3.99 2.52 30.29
C THR A 132 -4.33 3.96 29.87
N PRO A 133 -5.60 4.29 29.55
CA PRO A 133 -6.69 3.36 29.24
C PRO A 133 -6.35 2.49 28.02
N ARG A 134 -7.08 1.37 27.85
CA ARG A 134 -6.91 0.47 26.70
C ARG A 134 -7.08 1.20 25.37
N ARG A 135 -6.19 0.95 24.41
CA ARG A 135 -6.13 1.65 23.10
C ARG A 135 -6.38 0.73 21.90
N ASP A 136 -6.97 -0.44 22.12
CA ASP A 136 -7.26 -1.45 21.11
C ASP A 136 -8.66 -1.32 20.49
N ASN A 137 -9.13 -0.08 20.32
CA ASN A 137 -10.39 0.26 19.67
C ASN A 137 -10.33 1.66 19.04
N ILE A 138 -11.22 1.94 18.08
CA ILE A 138 -11.20 3.22 17.35
C ILE A 138 -11.37 4.42 18.27
N GLU A 139 -12.33 4.40 19.19
CA GLU A 139 -12.64 5.55 20.04
C GLU A 139 -11.43 5.93 20.92
N ALA A 140 -10.78 4.94 21.52
CA ALA A 140 -9.58 5.16 22.33
C ALA A 140 -8.38 5.66 21.51
N LEU A 141 -8.21 5.18 20.26
CA LEU A 141 -7.18 5.70 19.37
C LEU A 141 -7.46 7.13 18.92
N VAL A 142 -8.72 7.46 18.62
CA VAL A 142 -9.12 8.83 18.29
C VAL A 142 -8.88 9.76 19.48
N ASP A 143 -9.22 9.32 20.70
CA ASP A 143 -8.91 10.05 21.93
C ASP A 143 -7.40 10.28 22.08
N TYR A 144 -6.58 9.24 21.89
CA TYR A 144 -5.12 9.36 21.92
C TYR A 144 -4.58 10.36 20.89
N LEU A 145 -5.12 10.37 19.67
CA LEU A 145 -4.74 11.35 18.63
C LEU A 145 -5.18 12.78 18.96
N LYS A 146 -6.20 12.95 19.82
CA LYS A 146 -6.64 14.26 20.30
C LYS A 146 -5.84 14.73 21.51
N ASN A 147 -5.60 13.85 22.49
CA ASN A 147 -4.96 14.16 23.76
C ASN A 147 -4.09 12.97 24.23
N PRO A 148 -2.86 12.83 23.72
CA PRO A 148 -2.04 11.66 23.99
C PRO A 148 -1.52 11.68 25.42
N THR A 149 -1.48 10.50 26.02
CA THR A 149 -0.93 10.26 27.36
C THR A 149 0.17 9.20 27.34
N THR A 150 0.95 9.12 28.40
CA THR A 150 1.90 8.02 28.66
C THR A 150 1.21 6.66 28.61
N TYR A 151 1.99 5.58 28.54
CA TYR A 151 1.45 4.22 28.42
C TYR A 151 0.57 3.80 29.62
N ASP A 152 0.88 4.32 30.80
CA ASP A 152 0.10 4.20 32.03
C ASP A 152 -1.03 5.23 32.17
N GLY A 153 -1.13 6.18 31.24
CA GLY A 153 -2.20 7.18 31.18
C GLY A 153 -2.08 8.33 32.16
N LEU A 154 -1.00 8.40 32.95
CA LEU A 154 -0.86 9.36 34.05
C LEU A 154 -0.47 10.77 33.59
N GLU A 155 0.34 10.87 32.54
CA GLU A 155 0.89 12.15 32.08
C GLU A 155 0.48 12.44 30.64
N SER A 156 0.16 13.70 30.36
CA SER A 156 -0.06 14.13 28.97
C SER A 156 1.28 14.30 28.27
N ILE A 157 1.40 13.75 27.07
CA ILE A 157 2.60 13.84 26.24
C ILE A 157 2.39 14.69 24.99
N ALA A 158 1.36 15.55 24.97
CA ALA A 158 1.01 16.36 23.81
C ALA A 158 2.16 17.28 23.35
N GLU A 159 3.05 17.70 24.25
CA GLU A 159 4.22 18.52 23.90
C GLU A 159 5.30 17.76 23.11
N ILE A 160 5.34 16.43 23.23
CA ILE A 160 6.37 15.58 22.63
C ILE A 160 5.81 14.52 21.67
N HIS A 161 4.49 14.45 21.50
CA HIS A 161 3.80 13.53 20.61
C HIS A 161 2.74 14.27 19.77
N PRO A 162 2.70 14.10 18.44
CA PRO A 162 1.71 14.74 17.57
C PRO A 162 0.27 14.44 18.02
N SER A 163 -0.53 15.51 18.17
CA SER A 163 -1.94 15.44 18.53
C SER A 163 -2.72 16.68 18.05
N ILE A 164 -4.06 16.63 18.12
CA ILE A 164 -4.90 17.81 17.88
C ILE A 164 -4.65 18.89 18.94
N LYS A 165 -4.46 18.51 20.21
CA LYS A 165 -4.17 19.44 21.31
C LYS A 165 -2.87 20.22 21.12
N SER A 166 -1.91 19.62 20.44
CA SER A 166 -0.58 20.18 20.14
C SER A 166 -0.42 20.56 18.66
N ALA A 167 -1.53 20.88 17.97
CA ALA A 167 -1.49 21.21 16.54
C ALA A 167 -0.75 22.52 16.26
N ASP A 168 -0.56 23.37 17.26
CA ASP A 168 0.27 24.57 17.23
C ASP A 168 1.75 24.24 16.97
N ILE A 169 2.32 23.21 17.63
CA ILE A 169 3.71 22.77 17.43
C ILE A 169 3.87 21.66 16.37
N TYR A 170 2.79 20.94 16.03
CA TYR A 170 2.78 19.92 14.98
C TYR A 170 1.86 20.31 13.81
N PRO A 171 2.37 21.05 12.80
CA PRO A 171 1.55 21.58 11.71
C PRO A 171 0.76 20.51 10.91
N ARG A 172 1.27 19.27 10.83
CA ARG A 172 0.60 18.16 10.13
C ARG A 172 -0.72 17.75 10.79
N MET A 173 -0.94 18.10 12.06
CA MET A 173 -2.18 17.79 12.78
C MET A 173 -3.28 18.82 12.55
N ARG A 174 -2.94 20.05 12.13
CA ARG A 174 -3.89 21.19 12.01
C ARG A 174 -5.01 20.94 11.01
N SER A 175 -4.74 20.17 9.96
CA SER A 175 -5.69 19.92 8.87
C SER A 175 -6.47 18.62 9.02
N LEU A 176 -6.24 17.84 10.10
CA LEU A 176 -6.90 16.56 10.28
C LEU A 176 -8.28 16.76 10.90
N THR A 177 -9.31 16.20 10.26
CA THR A 177 -10.68 16.20 10.77
C THR A 177 -10.95 14.96 11.64
N ASP A 178 -12.08 14.92 12.33
CA ASP A 178 -12.50 13.74 13.09
C ASP A 178 -12.65 12.49 12.19
N GLU A 179 -13.08 12.65 10.94
CA GLU A 179 -13.12 11.57 9.95
C GLU A 179 -11.72 11.08 9.56
N ASP A 180 -10.74 11.98 9.52
CA ASP A 180 -9.34 11.64 9.28
C ASP A 180 -8.77 10.85 10.45
N LEU A 181 -9.03 11.29 11.69
CA LEU A 181 -8.62 10.57 12.90
C LEU A 181 -9.24 9.17 12.95
N TYR A 182 -10.52 9.06 12.63
CA TYR A 182 -11.22 7.77 12.53
C TYR A 182 -10.56 6.86 11.49
N SER A 183 -10.24 7.40 10.31
CA SER A 183 -9.58 6.64 9.24
C SER A 183 -8.16 6.19 9.63
N ILE A 184 -7.41 7.04 10.34
CA ILE A 184 -6.07 6.71 10.86
C ILE A 184 -6.17 5.61 11.93
N ALA A 185 -7.10 5.74 12.89
CA ALA A 185 -7.35 4.74 13.91
C ALA A 185 -7.76 3.39 13.28
N GLY A 186 -8.66 3.42 12.30
CA GLY A 186 -9.04 2.26 11.52
C GLY A 186 -7.85 1.61 10.81
N HIS A 187 -6.93 2.40 10.25
CA HIS A 187 -5.70 1.88 9.65
C HIS A 187 -4.81 1.15 10.66
N ILE A 188 -4.61 1.72 11.85
CA ILE A 188 -3.82 1.09 12.93
C ILE A 188 -4.42 -0.27 13.31
N MET A 189 -5.72 -0.32 13.55
CA MET A 189 -6.44 -1.56 13.92
C MET A 189 -6.44 -2.61 12.79
N LEU A 190 -6.38 -2.16 11.54
CA LEU A 190 -6.44 -3.02 10.36
C LEU A 190 -5.06 -3.62 9.98
N GLN A 191 -3.96 -2.90 10.23
CA GLN A 191 -2.62 -3.34 9.78
C GLN A 191 -2.22 -4.74 10.28
N PRO A 192 -2.36 -5.09 11.58
CA PRO A 192 -2.01 -6.42 12.07
C PRO A 192 -2.76 -7.55 11.31
N LYS A 193 -4.05 -7.34 11.02
CA LYS A 193 -4.89 -8.31 10.29
C LYS A 193 -4.42 -8.53 8.85
N ILE A 194 -3.98 -7.47 8.17
CA ILE A 194 -3.42 -7.57 6.81
C ILE A 194 -2.11 -8.35 6.81
N VAL A 195 -1.23 -8.08 7.78
CA VAL A 195 0.06 -8.78 7.90
C VAL A 195 -0.16 -10.25 8.22
N GLU A 196 -1.07 -10.58 9.14
CA GLU A 196 -1.46 -11.95 9.43
C GLU A 196 -2.03 -12.67 8.20
N ARG A 197 -2.95 -12.04 7.47
CA ARG A 197 -3.49 -12.60 6.22
C ARG A 197 -2.38 -12.85 5.19
N LYS A 198 -1.46 -11.91 5.01
CA LYS A 198 -0.32 -12.06 4.09
C LYS A 198 0.57 -13.24 4.49
N ASN A 199 0.83 -13.40 5.79
CA ASN A 199 1.65 -14.51 6.30
C ASN A 199 0.94 -15.87 6.16
N ARG A 200 -0.41 -15.90 6.26
CA ARG A 200 -1.22 -17.12 6.06
C ARG A 200 -1.43 -17.47 4.58
N GLY A 201 -1.44 -16.49 3.68
CA GLY A 201 -1.64 -16.65 2.23
C GLY A 201 -0.33 -16.75 1.43
N GLY A 202 0.71 -17.35 2.01
CA GLY A 202 2.11 -17.27 1.56
C GLY A 202 2.41 -17.35 0.06
N GLY A 203 3.43 -16.59 -0.35
CA GLY A 203 4.31 -16.88 -1.50
C GLY A 203 3.82 -16.42 -2.86
#